data_AF-K7RMM9-F1
#
_entry.id   AF-K7RMM9-F1
#
_cell.length_a   1.000
_cell.length_b   1.000
_cell.length_c   1.000
_cell.angle_alpha   90.00
_cell.angle_beta   90.00
_cell.angle_gamma   90.00
#
_symmetry.space_group_name_H-M   'P 1'
#
loop_
_entity.id
_entity.type
_entity.pdbx_description
1 polymer ?
#
loop_
_entity_poly.entity_id
_entity_poly.type
_entity_poly.pdbx_seq_one_letter_code
_entity_poly.pdbx_strand_id
1 'polypeptide(L)'
;MWIDPVRDHRHSAPRDDERTIMTTTSRSWPDQLAAQLRWHWDHQLSARLAGLTDEEYFWEPVADCWSVRPRGTSTAQMQAGSGAMTIDFAFPEPSPAPFTTIAWRLGHVIVGVLGARNGVHFGHEQVTYDSFEYAPTATQALAQLEREYRRWTDGVAAMSEDEFWAPCGPGEGGWADHPMAELVLHINREVIHHLSEVCLLRDLHLHTIRQDAS
;
A
#
# COMPACT_ATOMS: atom_id res chain seq x y z
N MET A 1 -68.13 -21.97 -35.54
CA MET A 1 -68.21 -22.81 -36.76
C MET A 1 -66.98 -22.46 -37.58
N TRP A 2 -65.84 -23.11 -37.36
CA TRP A 2 -65.50 -24.41 -37.94
C TRP A 2 -64.51 -25.19 -37.04
N ILE A 3 -64.54 -26.52 -37.18
CA ILE A 3 -63.89 -27.56 -36.37
C ILE A 3 -62.82 -28.28 -37.23
N ASP A 4 -61.64 -28.52 -36.63
CA ASP A 4 -60.62 -29.59 -36.82
C ASP A 4 -59.90 -29.82 -38.19
N PRO A 5 -58.73 -30.52 -38.25
CA PRO A 5 -58.16 -31.45 -37.26
C PRO A 5 -56.64 -31.40 -36.95
N VAL A 6 -56.34 -32.03 -35.82
CA VAL A 6 -55.12 -32.71 -35.38
C VAL A 6 -54.16 -33.17 -36.50
N ARG A 7 -52.89 -32.77 -36.37
CA ARG A 7 -51.74 -33.56 -36.85
C ARG A 7 -50.86 -33.91 -35.64
N ASP A 8 -50.77 -35.21 -35.39
CA ASP A 8 -49.76 -35.82 -34.53
C ASP A 8 -48.40 -35.77 -35.25
N HIS A 9 -47.50 -34.94 -34.72
CA HIS A 9 -46.07 -35.09 -34.93
C HIS A 9 -45.39 -35.07 -33.57
N ARG A 10 -45.18 -36.28 -33.04
CA ARG A 10 -44.16 -36.69 -32.06
C ARG A 10 -43.21 -35.54 -31.68
N HIS A 11 -43.42 -34.99 -30.48
CA HIS A 11 -42.41 -34.18 -29.79
C HIS A 11 -41.26 -35.10 -29.38
N SER A 12 -40.21 -35.17 -30.18
CA SER A 12 -38.87 -35.39 -29.64
C SER A 12 -38.40 -34.05 -29.09
N ALA A 13 -38.34 -33.93 -27.76
CA ALA A 13 -37.72 -32.79 -27.12
C ALA A 13 -36.27 -32.64 -27.63
N PRO A 14 -35.82 -31.43 -28.04
CA PRO A 14 -34.40 -31.21 -28.21
C PRO A 14 -33.73 -31.40 -26.84
N ARG A 15 -32.71 -32.27 -26.84
CA ARG A 15 -31.79 -32.47 -25.73
C ARG A 15 -31.14 -31.14 -25.38
N ASP A 16 -30.88 -30.96 -24.09
CA ASP A 16 -30.19 -29.83 -23.46
C ASP A 16 -29.20 -29.14 -24.41
N ASP A 17 -29.64 -28.04 -25.00
CA ASP A 17 -28.78 -27.18 -25.81
C ASP A 17 -28.01 -26.27 -24.86
N GLU A 18 -26.70 -26.50 -24.86
CA GLU A 18 -25.62 -25.79 -24.23
C GLU A 18 -25.98 -24.38 -23.73
N ARG A 19 -26.25 -24.29 -22.43
CA ARG A 19 -26.00 -23.06 -21.70
C ARG A 19 -24.48 -22.87 -21.75
N THR A 20 -23.98 -22.10 -22.71
CA THR A 20 -22.63 -21.54 -22.65
C THR A 20 -22.54 -20.79 -21.34
N ILE A 21 -21.96 -21.45 -20.33
CA ILE A 21 -21.55 -20.78 -19.10
C ILE A 21 -20.48 -19.81 -19.60
N MET A 22 -20.83 -18.53 -19.70
CA MET A 22 -19.80 -17.50 -19.65
C MET A 22 -19.12 -17.72 -18.31
N THR A 23 -18.00 -18.44 -18.31
CA THR A 23 -17.07 -18.41 -17.20
C THR A 23 -16.62 -16.97 -17.10
N THR A 24 -17.32 -16.20 -16.24
CA THR A 24 -16.73 -15.03 -15.65
C THR A 24 -15.48 -15.56 -14.96
N THR A 25 -14.31 -15.27 -15.52
CA THR A 25 -13.03 -15.58 -14.89
C THR A 25 -12.99 -14.74 -13.61
N SER A 26 -13.53 -15.30 -12.53
CA SER A 26 -13.47 -14.68 -11.21
C SER A 26 -12.00 -14.57 -10.87
N ARG A 27 -11.53 -13.37 -10.56
CA ARG A 27 -10.15 -13.15 -10.13
C ARG A 27 -9.91 -13.92 -8.83
N SER A 28 -8.74 -14.51 -8.68
CA SER A 28 -8.32 -15.12 -7.41
C SER A 28 -8.36 -14.09 -6.27
N TRP A 29 -8.44 -14.55 -5.02
CA TRP A 29 -8.39 -13.63 -3.88
C TRP A 29 -7.09 -12.79 -3.81
N PRO A 30 -5.89 -13.34 -4.05
CA PRO A 30 -4.67 -12.54 -4.16
C PRO A 30 -4.77 -11.45 -5.23
N ASP A 31 -5.27 -11.81 -6.42
CA ASP A 31 -5.48 -10.84 -7.51
C ASP A 31 -6.46 -9.75 -7.13
N GLN A 32 -7.53 -10.07 -6.39
CA GLN A 32 -8.51 -9.09 -5.93
C GLN A 32 -7.91 -8.11 -4.91
N LEU A 33 -7.11 -8.58 -3.94
CA LEU A 33 -6.48 -7.69 -2.96
C LEU A 33 -5.35 -6.86 -3.57
N ALA A 34 -4.56 -7.41 -4.48
CA ALA A 34 -3.60 -6.63 -5.26
C ALA A 34 -4.32 -5.58 -6.13
N ALA A 35 -5.44 -5.94 -6.75
CA ALA A 35 -6.24 -5.02 -7.56
C ALA A 35 -6.88 -3.89 -6.73
N GLN A 36 -7.26 -4.13 -5.46
CA GLN A 36 -7.74 -3.07 -4.57
C GLN A 36 -6.67 -1.99 -4.40
N LEU A 37 -5.44 -2.39 -4.06
CA LEU A 37 -4.38 -1.44 -3.81
C LEU A 37 -3.95 -0.74 -5.11
N ARG A 38 -3.90 -1.46 -6.24
CA ARG A 38 -3.69 -0.88 -7.58
C ARG A 38 -4.73 0.14 -7.96
N TRP A 39 -6.00 -0.16 -7.73
CA TRP A 39 -7.07 0.79 -8.00
C TRP A 39 -6.91 2.05 -7.14
N HIS A 40 -6.62 1.92 -5.85
CA HIS A 40 -6.36 3.06 -4.97
C HIS A 40 -5.15 3.89 -5.45
N TRP A 41 -4.05 3.24 -5.83
CA TRP A 41 -2.88 3.92 -6.38
C TRP A 41 -3.21 4.72 -7.62
N ASP A 42 -3.85 4.10 -8.61
CA ASP A 42 -4.12 4.71 -9.91
C ASP A 42 -5.14 5.85 -9.81
N HIS A 43 -6.17 5.71 -8.98
CA HIS A 43 -7.32 6.62 -8.97
C HIS A 43 -7.30 7.64 -7.83
N GLN A 44 -6.57 7.39 -6.74
CA GLN A 44 -6.56 8.25 -5.56
C GLN A 44 -5.20 8.83 -5.24
N LEU A 45 -4.09 8.15 -5.59
CA LEU A 45 -2.76 8.54 -5.13
C LEU A 45 -1.87 9.14 -6.21
N SER A 46 -1.72 8.48 -7.37
CA SER A 46 -0.68 8.81 -8.35
C SER A 46 -0.66 10.30 -8.76
N ALA A 47 -1.82 10.84 -9.15
CA ALA A 47 -1.99 12.25 -9.48
C ALA A 47 -1.79 13.18 -8.27
N ARG A 48 -2.16 12.71 -7.07
CA ARG A 48 -2.03 13.46 -5.81
C ARG A 48 -0.63 13.40 -5.20
N LEU A 49 0.27 12.55 -5.67
CA LEU A 49 1.68 12.50 -5.29
C LEU A 49 2.57 13.16 -6.34
N ALA A 50 2.09 13.28 -7.59
CA ALA A 50 2.82 13.97 -8.64
C ALA A 50 3.17 15.41 -8.22
N GLY A 51 4.41 15.81 -8.51
CA GLY A 51 4.92 17.14 -8.22
C GLY A 51 5.13 17.47 -6.74
N LEU A 52 5.19 16.47 -5.84
CA LEU A 52 5.63 16.69 -4.44
C LEU A 52 7.03 17.33 -4.46
N THR A 53 7.15 18.52 -3.86
CA THR A 53 8.41 19.26 -3.78
C THR A 53 9.19 18.90 -2.52
N ASP A 54 10.49 19.22 -2.48
CA ASP A 54 11.29 19.03 -1.27
C ASP A 54 10.80 19.93 -0.11
N GLU A 55 10.28 21.12 -0.42
CA GLU A 55 9.64 22.01 0.55
C GLU A 55 8.42 21.33 1.19
N GLU A 56 7.51 20.78 0.39
CA GLU A 56 6.34 20.03 0.89
C GLU A 56 6.77 18.78 1.67
N TYR A 57 7.75 18.04 1.16
CA TYR A 57 8.22 16.79 1.74
C TYR A 57 8.79 16.99 3.16
N PHE A 58 9.57 18.05 3.37
CA PHE A 58 10.17 18.39 4.66
C PHE A 58 9.33 19.37 5.51
N TRP A 59 8.14 19.78 5.05
CA TRP A 59 7.30 20.72 5.78
C TRP A 59 6.84 20.17 7.13
N GLU A 60 6.99 21.00 8.16
CA GLU A 60 6.54 20.72 9.53
C GLU A 60 5.27 21.53 9.84
N PRO A 61 4.08 20.89 9.86
CA PRO A 61 2.82 21.60 10.09
C PRO A 61 2.63 22.06 11.54
N VAL A 62 3.36 21.46 12.48
CA VAL A 62 3.39 21.83 13.89
C VAL A 62 4.82 21.75 14.42
N ALA A 63 5.10 22.38 15.56
CA ALA A 63 6.38 22.22 16.23
C ALA A 63 6.61 20.77 16.70
N ASP A 64 7.87 20.38 16.85
CA ASP A 64 8.30 19.10 17.41
C ASP A 64 7.76 17.87 16.66
N CYS A 65 7.58 17.99 15.33
CA CYS A 65 7.23 16.86 14.47
C CYS A 65 8.33 15.80 14.44
N TRP A 66 7.94 14.54 14.28
CA TRP A 66 8.83 13.50 13.77
C TRP A 66 8.95 13.60 12.25
N SER A 67 10.19 13.59 11.77
CA SER A 67 10.51 13.73 10.35
C SER A 67 11.60 12.74 9.90
N VAL A 68 11.90 12.76 8.60
CA VAL A 68 13.19 12.32 8.07
C VAL A 68 14.08 13.56 8.00
N ARG A 69 15.26 13.49 8.62
CA ARG A 69 16.14 14.63 8.86
C ARG A 69 17.57 14.33 8.43
N PRO A 70 18.35 15.35 8.04
CA PRO A 70 19.79 15.16 7.90
C PRO A 70 20.39 14.60 9.20
N ARG A 71 21.27 13.61 9.07
CA ARG A 71 21.87 12.93 10.21
C ARG A 71 22.51 13.93 11.17
N GLY A 72 22.22 13.77 12.47
CA GLY A 72 22.77 14.62 13.53
C GLY A 72 22.04 15.95 13.74
N THR A 73 20.91 16.19 13.04
CA THR A 73 20.09 17.39 13.24
C THR A 73 18.84 17.15 14.08
N SER A 74 18.46 15.89 14.29
CA SER A 74 17.28 15.54 15.09
C SER A 74 17.57 15.55 16.59
N THR A 75 16.54 15.89 17.37
CA THR A 75 16.51 15.78 18.83
C THR A 75 15.68 14.59 19.32
N ALA A 76 15.15 13.76 18.42
CA ALA A 76 14.38 12.57 18.78
C ALA A 76 15.24 11.56 19.56
N GLN A 77 14.58 10.80 20.45
CA GLN A 77 15.23 9.79 21.28
C GLN A 77 15.99 8.76 20.44
N MET A 78 15.40 8.34 19.32
CA MET A 78 15.99 7.40 18.38
C MET A 78 15.99 7.97 16.97
N GLN A 79 17.07 7.70 16.25
CA GLN A 79 17.32 8.17 14.89
C GLN A 79 17.93 7.02 14.10
N ALA A 80 17.21 6.50 13.10
CA ALA A 80 17.66 5.34 12.32
C ALA A 80 17.79 5.66 10.84
N GLY A 81 18.62 4.87 10.18
CA GLY A 81 18.96 4.97 8.77
C GLY A 81 20.47 4.82 8.60
N SER A 82 20.92 4.39 7.43
CA SER A 82 22.34 4.12 7.15
C SER A 82 23.05 5.30 6.45
N GLY A 83 22.31 6.14 5.72
CA GLY A 83 22.86 7.19 4.86
C GLY A 83 22.92 8.60 5.46
N ALA A 84 22.79 9.62 4.61
CA ALA A 84 22.84 11.03 5.02
C ALA A 84 21.60 11.48 5.82
N MET A 85 20.50 10.72 5.73
CA MET A 85 19.23 11.03 6.38
C MET A 85 18.90 9.97 7.44
N THR A 86 18.19 10.38 8.48
CA THR A 86 17.66 9.52 9.54
C THR A 86 16.20 9.81 9.80
N ILE A 87 15.41 8.80 10.16
CA ILE A 87 14.02 8.94 10.58
C ILE A 87 13.91 8.99 12.11
N ASP A 88 13.03 9.85 12.61
CA ASP A 88 12.78 10.06 14.04
C ASP A 88 11.82 9.02 14.62
N PHE A 89 12.09 8.53 15.83
CA PHE A 89 11.15 7.73 16.62
C PHE A 89 11.57 7.67 18.09
N ALA A 90 10.82 6.94 18.90
CA ALA A 90 11.10 6.70 20.30
C ALA A 90 10.60 5.31 20.71
N PHE A 91 11.23 4.73 21.74
CA PHE A 91 10.78 3.48 22.34
C PHE A 91 10.90 3.55 23.89
N PRO A 92 9.81 3.31 24.65
CA PRO A 92 8.43 3.15 24.15
C PRO A 92 7.91 4.43 23.47
N GLU A 93 6.89 4.30 22.63
CA GLU A 93 6.26 5.45 21.98
C GLU A 93 5.68 6.42 23.03
N PRO A 94 5.92 7.74 22.91
CA PRO A 94 5.31 8.75 23.78
C PRO A 94 3.78 8.78 23.65
N SER A 95 3.10 9.24 24.70
CA SER A 95 1.64 9.48 24.67
C SER A 95 1.34 10.93 25.06
N PRO A 96 0.78 11.75 24.15
CA PRO A 96 0.48 11.43 22.75
C PRO A 96 1.76 11.24 21.91
N ALA A 97 1.66 10.47 20.82
CA ALA A 97 2.73 10.37 19.84
C ALA A 97 2.94 11.73 19.14
N PRO A 98 4.18 12.13 18.85
CA PRO A 98 4.45 13.34 18.08
C PRO A 98 3.79 13.31 16.70
N PHE A 99 3.41 14.48 16.19
CA PHE A 99 2.89 14.58 14.83
C PHE A 99 3.99 14.22 13.83
N THR A 100 3.65 13.55 12.74
CA THR A 100 4.65 13.12 11.73
C THR A 100 4.59 13.99 10.48
N THR A 101 5.69 14.15 9.74
CA THR A 101 5.71 14.90 8.46
C THR A 101 5.33 14.01 7.27
N ILE A 102 5.27 14.59 6.06
CA ILE A 102 5.17 13.82 4.82
C ILE A 102 6.39 12.88 4.69
N ALA A 103 7.59 13.40 4.91
CA ALA A 103 8.81 12.60 4.82
C ALA A 103 8.80 11.40 5.78
N TRP A 104 8.35 11.61 7.02
CA TRP A 104 8.23 10.50 7.97
C TRP A 104 7.23 9.44 7.51
N ARG A 105 6.03 9.84 7.10
CA ARG A 105 4.99 8.90 6.65
C ARG A 105 5.42 8.10 5.44
N LEU A 106 6.07 8.74 4.47
CA LEU A 106 6.65 8.04 3.33
C LEU A 106 7.73 7.05 3.79
N GLY A 107 8.65 7.47 4.67
CA GLY A 107 9.66 6.58 5.24
C GLY A 107 9.08 5.36 5.97
N HIS A 108 8.00 5.56 6.74
CA HIS A 108 7.30 4.47 7.42
C HIS A 108 6.65 3.49 6.43
N VAL A 109 5.92 3.99 5.42
CA VAL A 109 5.29 3.14 4.41
C VAL A 109 6.34 2.38 3.58
N ILE A 110 7.42 3.04 3.20
CA ILE A 110 8.50 2.43 2.41
C ILE A 110 9.19 1.31 3.20
N VAL A 111 9.54 1.53 4.46
CA VAL A 111 10.38 0.60 5.23
C VAL A 111 9.56 -0.34 6.10
N GLY A 112 8.79 0.23 7.03
CA GLY A 112 8.07 -0.52 8.06
C GLY A 112 6.88 -1.32 7.53
N VAL A 113 6.27 -0.83 6.44
CA VAL A 113 5.11 -1.47 5.81
C VAL A 113 5.54 -2.34 4.64
N LEU A 114 6.15 -1.78 3.60
CA LEU A 114 6.40 -2.51 2.34
C LEU A 114 7.76 -3.21 2.32
N GLY A 115 8.86 -2.48 2.52
CA GLY A 115 10.23 -2.98 2.32
C GLY A 115 10.57 -4.18 3.19
N ALA A 116 10.21 -4.13 4.48
CA ALA A 116 10.38 -5.28 5.38
C ALA A 116 9.66 -6.53 4.85
N ARG A 117 8.46 -6.39 4.27
CA ARG A 117 7.62 -7.53 3.85
C ARG A 117 8.01 -8.03 2.47
N ASN A 118 8.41 -7.12 1.58
CA ASN A 118 9.03 -7.48 0.32
C ASN A 118 10.31 -8.29 0.52
N GLY A 119 11.12 -7.97 1.54
CA GLY A 119 12.31 -8.73 1.92
C GLY A 119 11.98 -10.14 2.41
N VAL A 120 10.94 -10.29 3.23
CA VAL A 120 10.53 -11.58 3.80
C VAL A 120 9.84 -12.47 2.76
N HIS A 121 8.92 -11.93 1.96
CA HIS A 121 7.99 -12.73 1.16
C HIS A 121 8.28 -12.74 -0.34
N PHE A 122 8.92 -11.69 -0.87
CA PHE A 122 9.00 -11.46 -2.33
C PHE A 122 10.43 -11.27 -2.85
N GLY A 123 11.39 -11.91 -2.18
CA GLY A 123 12.79 -12.02 -2.62
C GLY A 123 13.49 -10.67 -2.78
N HIS A 124 13.09 -9.66 -2.00
CA HIS A 124 13.79 -8.38 -1.96
C HIS A 124 14.94 -8.39 -0.95
N GLU A 125 15.79 -7.37 -1.02
CA GLU A 125 16.77 -7.16 0.04
C GLU A 125 16.03 -6.87 1.35
N GLN A 126 16.46 -7.54 2.43
CA GLN A 126 15.85 -7.33 3.74
C GLN A 126 16.33 -6.00 4.32
N VAL A 127 15.38 -5.11 4.58
CA VAL A 127 15.65 -3.78 5.14
C VAL A 127 15.07 -3.64 6.54
N THR A 128 15.76 -2.87 7.38
CA THR A 128 15.27 -2.39 8.67
C THR A 128 15.32 -0.86 8.68
N TYR A 129 14.70 -0.24 9.68
CA TYR A 129 14.83 1.19 9.92
C TYR A 129 16.30 1.65 9.98
N ASP A 130 17.19 0.83 10.57
CA ASP A 130 18.62 1.15 10.69
C ASP A 130 19.39 0.96 9.39
N SER A 131 19.08 -0.07 8.59
CA SER A 131 19.83 -0.36 7.37
C SER A 131 19.39 0.48 6.17
N PHE A 132 18.17 1.03 6.19
CA PHE A 132 17.60 1.75 5.06
C PHE A 132 18.26 3.12 4.81
N GLU A 133 18.49 3.45 3.55
CA GLU A 133 18.98 4.76 3.13
C GLU A 133 17.80 5.68 2.77
N TYR A 134 17.38 6.50 3.73
CA TYR A 134 16.27 7.44 3.53
C TYR A 134 16.60 8.52 2.49
N ALA A 135 15.64 8.78 1.61
CA ALA A 135 15.78 9.75 0.54
C ALA A 135 15.95 11.20 1.06
N PRO A 136 16.98 11.94 0.59
CA PRO A 136 17.16 13.36 0.89
C PRO A 136 16.28 14.29 0.05
N THR A 137 15.48 13.76 -0.89
CA THR A 137 14.56 14.53 -1.73
C THR A 137 13.22 13.81 -1.89
N ALA A 138 12.17 14.59 -2.14
CA ALA A 138 10.82 14.10 -2.42
C ALA A 138 10.80 13.15 -3.64
N THR A 139 11.53 13.51 -4.70
CA THR A 139 11.61 12.70 -5.93
C THR A 139 12.20 11.33 -5.65
N GLN A 140 13.28 11.26 -4.86
CA GLN A 140 13.90 9.98 -4.49
C GLN A 140 12.98 9.17 -3.55
N ALA A 141 12.27 9.80 -2.63
CA ALA A 141 11.31 9.14 -1.74
C ALA A 141 10.14 8.53 -2.52
N LEU A 142 9.57 9.26 -3.48
CA LEU A 142 8.52 8.74 -4.35
C LEU A 142 9.01 7.57 -5.22
N ALA A 143 10.26 7.64 -5.72
CA ALA A 143 10.85 6.52 -6.45
C ALA A 143 11.07 5.28 -5.56
N GLN A 144 11.46 5.47 -4.29
CA GLN A 144 11.53 4.39 -3.30
C GLN A 144 10.14 3.78 -3.06
N LEU A 145 9.13 4.61 -2.80
CA LEU A 145 7.75 4.17 -2.61
C LEU A 145 7.24 3.36 -3.79
N GLU A 146 7.39 3.87 -5.01
CA GLU A 146 6.88 3.20 -6.21
C GLU A 146 7.53 1.83 -6.44
N ARG A 147 8.83 1.66 -6.12
CA ARG A 147 9.52 0.37 -6.21
C ARG A 147 8.95 -0.64 -5.21
N GLU A 148 8.84 -0.25 -3.94
CA GLU A 148 8.34 -1.15 -2.90
C GLU A 148 6.86 -1.50 -3.12
N TYR A 149 6.07 -0.50 -3.52
CA TYR A 149 4.67 -0.66 -3.84
C TYR A 149 4.44 -1.65 -4.99
N ARG A 150 5.16 -1.49 -6.11
CA ARG A 150 5.04 -2.40 -7.25
C ARG A 150 5.43 -3.82 -6.86
N ARG A 151 6.58 -3.98 -6.21
CA ARG A 151 7.04 -5.30 -5.77
C ARG A 151 6.01 -6.00 -4.88
N TRP A 152 5.43 -5.27 -3.93
CA TRP A 152 4.38 -5.82 -3.06
C TRP A 152 3.17 -6.27 -3.87
N THR A 153 2.60 -5.39 -4.70
CA THR A 153 1.38 -5.72 -5.47
C THR A 153 1.61 -6.82 -6.50
N ASP A 154 2.79 -6.88 -7.12
CA ASP A 154 3.16 -7.93 -8.07
C ASP A 154 3.40 -9.27 -7.37
N GLY A 155 4.05 -9.25 -6.20
CA GLY A 155 4.24 -10.42 -5.35
C GLY A 155 2.92 -11.02 -4.89
N VAL A 156 2.01 -10.20 -4.35
CA VAL A 156 0.68 -10.64 -3.91
C VAL A 156 -0.13 -11.21 -5.08
N ALA A 157 -0.14 -10.54 -6.24
CA ALA A 157 -0.88 -11.03 -7.41
C ALA A 157 -0.34 -12.36 -7.96
N ALA A 158 0.95 -12.65 -7.75
CA ALA A 158 1.58 -13.88 -8.22
C ALA A 158 1.34 -15.09 -7.29
N MET A 159 0.76 -14.89 -6.10
CA MET A 159 0.54 -15.98 -5.15
C MET A 159 -0.54 -16.95 -5.64
N SER A 160 -0.34 -18.23 -5.36
CA SER A 160 -1.41 -19.22 -5.44
C SER A 160 -2.43 -19.03 -4.31
N GLU A 161 -3.65 -19.56 -4.49
CA GLU A 161 -4.66 -19.57 -3.42
C GLU A 161 -4.15 -20.33 -2.18
N ASP A 162 -3.44 -21.45 -2.36
CA ASP A 162 -2.91 -22.24 -1.24
C ASP A 162 -1.89 -21.45 -0.41
N GLU A 163 -0.95 -20.74 -1.05
CA GLU A 163 0.02 -19.88 -0.36
C GLU A 163 -0.67 -18.70 0.35
N PHE A 164 -1.72 -18.17 -0.25
CA PHE A 164 -2.46 -17.02 0.28
C PHE A 164 -3.27 -17.35 1.53
N TRP A 165 -3.74 -18.59 1.66
CA TRP A 165 -4.45 -19.06 2.86
C TRP A 165 -3.55 -19.74 3.89
N ALA A 166 -2.30 -20.06 3.53
CA ALA A 166 -1.32 -20.59 4.46
C ALA A 166 -0.84 -19.54 5.49
N PRO A 167 -0.28 -19.97 6.64
CA PRO A 167 0.38 -19.07 7.58
C PRO A 167 1.51 -18.26 6.91
N CYS A 168 1.64 -16.98 7.25
CA CYS A 168 2.65 -16.10 6.65
C CYS A 168 4.09 -16.42 7.11
N GLY A 169 4.25 -17.16 8.21
CA GLY A 169 5.51 -17.78 8.59
C GLY A 169 6.41 -16.92 9.50
N PRO A 170 7.52 -17.49 9.96
CA PRO A 170 8.30 -16.96 11.09
C PRO A 170 8.92 -15.58 10.87
N GLY A 171 9.02 -15.11 9.61
CA GLY A 171 9.53 -13.78 9.28
C GLY A 171 8.66 -12.63 9.82
N GLU A 172 7.40 -12.90 10.14
CA GLU A 172 6.46 -11.91 10.71
C GLU A 172 6.41 -11.93 12.25
N GLY A 173 7.30 -12.71 12.90
CA GLY A 173 7.40 -12.77 14.35
C GLY A 173 6.09 -13.23 15.01
N GLY A 174 5.48 -12.37 15.83
CA GLY A 174 4.23 -12.68 16.53
C GLY A 174 3.04 -12.97 15.61
N TRP A 175 3.15 -12.67 14.32
CA TRP A 175 2.13 -12.95 13.32
C TRP A 175 2.35 -14.27 12.56
N ALA A 176 3.39 -15.05 12.88
CA ALA A 176 3.81 -16.18 12.06
C ALA A 176 2.72 -17.21 11.73
N ASP A 177 1.78 -17.43 12.65
CA ASP A 177 0.69 -18.39 12.50
C ASP A 177 -0.57 -17.78 11.84
N HIS A 178 -0.59 -16.47 11.59
CA HIS A 178 -1.71 -15.81 10.91
C HIS A 178 -1.67 -16.09 9.39
N PRO A 179 -2.83 -16.19 8.72
CA PRO A 179 -2.88 -16.40 7.28
C PRO A 179 -2.22 -15.23 6.51
N MET A 180 -1.58 -15.54 5.39
CA MET A 180 -1.05 -14.52 4.48
C MET A 180 -2.13 -13.52 4.04
N ALA A 181 -3.36 -13.97 3.81
CA ALA A 181 -4.50 -13.11 3.53
C ALA A 181 -4.71 -12.01 4.58
N GLU A 182 -4.55 -12.32 5.87
CA GLU A 182 -4.69 -11.35 6.96
C GLU A 182 -3.55 -10.34 6.95
N LEU A 183 -2.32 -10.79 6.70
CA LEU A 183 -1.16 -9.92 6.51
C LEU A 183 -1.38 -8.97 5.32
N VAL A 184 -1.86 -9.47 4.19
CA VAL A 184 -2.10 -8.62 3.00
C VAL A 184 -3.17 -7.57 3.28
N LEU A 185 -4.27 -7.93 3.95
CA LEU A 185 -5.29 -6.98 4.37
C LEU A 185 -4.72 -5.90 5.31
N HIS A 186 -3.88 -6.30 6.26
CA HIS A 186 -3.20 -5.37 7.15
C HIS A 186 -2.30 -4.40 6.36
N ILE A 187 -1.40 -4.90 5.51
CA ILE A 187 -0.48 -4.07 4.73
C ILE A 187 -1.23 -3.13 3.79
N ASN A 188 -2.28 -3.60 3.10
CA ASN A 188 -3.12 -2.75 2.26
C ASN A 188 -3.74 -1.60 3.08
N ARG A 189 -4.24 -1.89 4.30
CA ARG A 189 -4.81 -0.87 5.18
C ARG A 189 -3.76 0.17 5.59
N GLU A 190 -2.56 -0.25 5.99
CA GLU A 190 -1.50 0.68 6.39
C GLU A 190 -1.08 1.60 5.23
N VAL A 191 -0.93 1.05 4.02
CA VAL A 191 -0.61 1.84 2.82
C VAL A 191 -1.73 2.85 2.52
N ILE A 192 -2.98 2.41 2.46
CA ILE A 192 -4.13 3.28 2.19
C ILE A 192 -4.23 4.38 3.25
N HIS A 193 -4.10 4.01 4.53
CA HIS A 193 -4.21 4.94 5.65
C HIS A 193 -3.14 6.04 5.56
N HIS A 194 -1.87 5.68 5.55
CA HIS A 194 -0.78 6.67 5.61
C HIS A 194 -0.61 7.48 4.33
N LEU A 195 -0.85 6.88 3.15
CA LEU A 195 -0.82 7.65 1.91
C LEU A 195 -2.04 8.59 1.77
N SER A 196 -3.17 8.28 2.39
CA SER A 196 -4.29 9.23 2.52
C SER A 196 -3.92 10.41 3.44
N GLU A 197 -3.18 10.18 4.53
CA GLU A 197 -2.68 11.24 5.39
C GLU A 197 -1.63 12.13 4.69
N VAL A 198 -0.73 11.54 3.90
CA VAL A 198 0.21 12.29 3.05
C VAL A 198 -0.58 13.20 2.10
N CYS A 199 -1.60 12.67 1.45
CA CYS A 199 -2.46 13.44 0.57
C CYS A 199 -3.18 14.60 1.31
N LEU A 200 -3.70 14.35 2.51
CA LEU A 200 -4.31 15.38 3.35
C LEU A 200 -3.31 16.49 3.73
N LEU A 201 -2.07 16.13 4.07
CA LEU A 201 -1.03 17.10 4.38
C LEU A 201 -0.61 17.95 3.19
N ARG A 202 -0.57 17.37 1.98
CA ARG A 202 -0.35 18.13 0.76
C ARG A 202 -1.47 19.15 0.54
N ASP A 203 -2.73 18.74 0.70
CA ASP A 203 -3.86 19.66 0.61
C ASP A 203 -3.73 20.79 1.64
N LEU A 204 -3.37 20.47 2.88
CA LEU A 204 -3.18 21.46 3.93
C LEU A 204 -2.07 22.45 3.55
N HIS A 205 -0.89 21.97 3.16
CA HIS A 205 0.22 22.82 2.72
C HIS A 205 -0.19 23.80 1.62
N LEU A 206 -0.91 23.31 0.60
CA LEU A 206 -1.40 24.13 -0.51
C LEU A 206 -2.36 25.23 -0.05
N HIS A 207 -3.10 25.03 1.04
CA HIS A 207 -4.06 26.00 1.56
C HIS A 207 -3.53 26.86 2.71
N THR A 208 -2.37 26.55 3.27
CA THR A 208 -1.72 27.36 4.31
C THR A 208 -0.61 28.23 3.73
N ILE A 209 0.29 27.65 2.93
CA ILE A 209 1.50 28.36 2.45
C ILE A 209 1.20 29.27 1.25
N ARG A 210 0.24 28.91 0.38
CA ARG A 210 -0.14 29.79 -0.75
C ARG A 210 -0.89 31.06 -0.32
N GLN A 211 -1.49 31.08 0.87
CA GLN A 211 -2.18 32.28 1.38
C GLN A 211 -1.21 33.34 1.88
N ASP A 212 0.02 32.96 2.23
CA ASP A 212 1.05 33.91 2.68
C ASP A 212 1.81 34.56 1.50
N ALA A 213 1.59 34.09 0.27
CA ALA A 213 2.22 34.58 -0.96
C ALA A 213 1.30 35.46 -1.84
N SER A 214 0.11 35.85 -1.35
CA SER A 214 -0.88 36.67 -2.09
C SER A 214 -1.16 38.01 -1.40
#